data_AF-A0A8T3KMQ1-F1
#
_entry.id   AF-A0A8T3KMQ1-F1
#
_cell.length_a   1.000
_cell.length_b   1.000
_cell.length_c   1.000
_cell.angle_alpha   90.00
_cell.angle_beta   90.00
_cell.angle_gamma   90.00
#
_symmetry.space_group_name_H-M   'P 1'
#
loop_
_entity.id
_entity.type
_entity.pdbx_description
1 polymer ?
#
loop_
_entity_poly.entity_id
_entity_poly.type
_entity_poly.pdbx_seq_one_letter_code
_entity_poly.pdbx_strand_id
1 'polypeptide(L)'
;MKREIGLVFIISVLLVSMVPAAVSAEPGSVKVSLPGFNVSLNGVQVENRYRQYPLIVYKDITYFPMTYYDCRFLGIETKWDSGEGLEIDKTGITGAYRDYNGKTKNAGTYTATVPAFDVKVNGKAINNAEEEYPLLVFRDVTYFPMTWRFGVEEFGWEYGFDPQNGLVIQSPNQKLEKVMLSGYAGGPVIAAGQFYYYGGSDGAIYQTSVSSPENAKKVYQLPMWSYGDSYVNYGLTKKDGEAWLTYHQGGATMGSDYYIRLKPDGTSQVVESGYLTFRTFGDITVKINQGVPPGRNNLMIKYAGQEFERVGNPDYLYGWDFELRETSQGGSPSRDLYLKDDYIYVLAVDKSKDTDESRIHRVNIHTGETSRVSDLRANSFKMDGENIYFISEGELYRMPIDGGGESRLETTGPVSREFDIQVLDGAVYYVGSKDNELYKAGTDQSLNPGGKATGLKIEDGYLICTFEEENNNPYRIMIFNKDGKVVFKTSDVAHITGISVENGRLSYVESTSKNIYSTDL
;
A
#
# COMPACT_ATOMS: atom_id res chain seq x y z
N MET A 1 31.48 -36.03 -84.58
CA MET A 1 30.52 -35.23 -85.35
C MET A 1 29.57 -34.52 -84.40
N LYS A 2 29.70 -33.19 -84.31
CA LYS A 2 28.63 -32.16 -84.30
C LYS A 2 27.44 -32.42 -83.35
N ARG A 3 27.12 -31.54 -82.40
CA ARG A 3 26.81 -30.13 -82.67
C ARG A 3 26.75 -29.34 -81.36
N GLU A 4 27.38 -28.17 -81.39
CA GLU A 4 27.17 -27.08 -80.46
C GLU A 4 25.74 -26.52 -80.60
N ILE A 5 25.17 -26.07 -79.49
CA ILE A 5 24.15 -25.01 -79.45
C ILE A 5 24.56 -24.06 -78.33
N GLY A 6 24.98 -22.87 -78.74
CA GLY A 6 25.19 -21.74 -77.85
C GLY A 6 23.88 -21.06 -77.48
N LEU A 7 23.90 -20.37 -76.34
CA LEU A 7 23.02 -19.25 -76.08
C LEU A 7 23.87 -18.13 -75.48
N VAL A 8 23.97 -17.05 -76.24
CA VAL A 8 24.53 -15.76 -75.82
C VAL A 8 23.46 -15.03 -75.01
N PHE A 9 23.81 -14.52 -73.84
CA PHE A 9 23.13 -13.33 -73.29
C PHE A 9 24.18 -12.36 -72.73
N ILE A 10 24.02 -11.12 -73.20
CA ILE A 10 24.87 -9.95 -73.03
C ILE A 10 24.92 -9.55 -71.55
N ILE A 11 26.13 -9.39 -70.99
CA ILE A 11 26.33 -8.64 -69.75
C ILE A 11 27.13 -7.39 -70.11
N SER A 12 26.39 -6.29 -70.28
CA SER A 12 26.92 -4.94 -70.35
C SER A 12 27.48 -4.55 -68.99
N VAL A 13 28.76 -4.18 -68.96
CA VAL A 13 29.43 -3.57 -67.81
C VAL A 13 28.82 -2.18 -67.58
N LEU A 14 28.01 -2.03 -66.53
CA LEU A 14 27.62 -0.73 -65.99
C LEU A 14 28.44 -0.45 -64.72
N LEU A 15 29.50 0.33 -64.87
CA LEU A 15 30.16 1.01 -63.76
C LEU A 15 29.22 2.09 -63.23
N VAL A 16 28.45 1.78 -62.19
CA VAL A 16 27.74 2.78 -61.39
C VAL A 16 28.66 3.15 -60.22
N SER A 17 29.26 4.33 -60.33
CA SER A 17 29.86 5.04 -59.22
C SER A 17 28.83 5.22 -58.10
N MET A 18 28.97 4.43 -57.03
CA MET A 18 28.27 4.69 -55.76
C MET A 18 28.81 6.01 -55.18
N VAL A 19 28.11 7.10 -55.48
CA VAL A 19 28.15 8.29 -54.62
C VAL A 19 27.43 7.89 -53.32
N PRO A 20 28.03 8.08 -52.13
CA PRO A 20 27.30 7.89 -50.89
C PRO A 20 26.15 8.89 -50.89
N ALA A 21 24.91 8.38 -50.86
CA ALA A 21 23.76 9.22 -50.57
C ALA A 21 23.99 9.81 -49.17
N ALA A 22 24.26 11.11 -49.11
CA ALA A 22 24.13 11.85 -47.87
C ALA A 22 22.67 11.74 -47.46
N VAL A 23 22.40 10.86 -46.47
CA VAL A 23 21.11 10.81 -45.81
C VAL A 23 20.94 12.17 -45.15
N SER A 24 20.10 13.03 -45.74
CA SER A 24 19.71 14.29 -45.13
C SER A 24 19.04 13.95 -43.81
N ALA A 25 19.64 14.38 -42.70
CA ALA A 25 18.97 14.31 -41.41
C ALA A 25 17.65 15.09 -41.51
N GLU A 26 16.56 14.51 -40.99
CA GLU A 26 15.31 15.27 -40.83
C GLU A 26 15.59 16.52 -39.98
N PRO A 27 14.97 17.68 -40.31
CA PRO A 27 15.08 18.87 -39.49
C PRO A 27 14.75 18.55 -38.02
N GLY A 28 15.67 18.85 -37.10
CA GLY A 28 15.48 18.57 -35.68
C GLY A 28 15.96 17.19 -35.19
N SER A 29 16.58 16.37 -36.05
CA SER A 29 17.26 15.13 -35.64
C SER A 29 18.70 15.37 -35.18
N VAL A 30 19.10 14.75 -34.07
CA VAL A 30 20.46 14.81 -33.51
C VAL A 30 21.03 13.42 -33.28
N LYS A 31 22.36 13.28 -33.41
CA LYS A 31 23.06 12.04 -33.09
C LYS A 31 23.37 11.98 -31.60
N VAL A 32 23.07 10.86 -30.97
CA VAL A 32 23.33 10.59 -29.55
C VAL A 32 24.11 9.28 -29.38
N SER A 33 24.81 9.12 -28.26
CA SER A 33 25.53 7.89 -27.91
C SER A 33 25.13 7.37 -26.53
N LEU A 34 25.50 6.13 -26.21
CA LEU A 34 25.46 5.67 -24.82
C LEU A 34 26.57 6.34 -23.99
N PRO A 35 26.38 6.53 -22.68
CA PRO A 35 27.44 6.98 -21.79
C PRO A 35 28.67 6.05 -21.86
N GLY A 36 29.85 6.65 -22.03
CA GLY A 36 31.14 5.94 -21.96
C GLY A 36 31.66 5.74 -20.53
N PHE A 37 30.85 6.09 -19.53
CA PHE A 37 31.17 6.11 -18.12
C PHE A 37 29.99 5.55 -17.31
N ASN A 38 30.26 5.25 -16.03
CA ASN A 38 29.27 4.75 -15.10
C ASN A 38 28.22 5.81 -14.76
N VAL A 39 26.98 5.39 -14.58
CA VAL A 39 25.91 6.25 -14.06
C VAL A 39 25.29 5.55 -12.87
N SER A 40 25.12 6.26 -11.77
CA SER A 40 24.39 5.79 -10.60
C SER A 40 23.27 6.74 -10.22
N LEU A 41 22.11 6.17 -9.90
CA LEU A 41 20.91 6.88 -9.48
C LEU A 41 20.54 6.39 -8.09
N ASN A 42 20.53 7.26 -7.10
CA ASN A 42 20.27 6.89 -5.69
C ASN A 42 21.12 5.71 -5.19
N GLY A 43 22.36 5.62 -5.68
CA GLY A 43 23.30 4.53 -5.35
C GLY A 43 23.13 3.26 -6.19
N VAL A 44 22.11 3.18 -7.05
CA VAL A 44 21.92 2.06 -7.98
C VAL A 44 22.69 2.31 -9.27
N GLN A 45 23.60 1.40 -9.60
CA GLN A 45 24.32 1.42 -10.88
C GLN A 45 23.37 1.13 -12.04
N VAL A 46 23.30 2.04 -13.02
CA VAL A 46 22.44 1.88 -14.20
C VAL A 46 23.16 1.11 -15.29
N GLU A 47 22.55 0.02 -15.76
CA GLU A 47 23.08 -0.78 -16.87
C GLU A 47 22.43 -0.40 -18.20
N ASN A 48 23.08 0.48 -18.95
CA ASN A 48 22.56 1.01 -20.22
C ASN A 48 22.63 0.03 -21.40
N ARG A 49 23.43 -1.04 -21.34
CA ARG A 49 23.67 -1.91 -22.51
C ARG A 49 22.43 -2.64 -23.01
N TYR A 50 21.47 -2.92 -22.14
CA TYR A 50 20.25 -3.66 -22.49
C TYR A 50 18.96 -2.90 -22.10
N ARG A 51 19.07 -1.72 -21.49
CA ARG A 51 17.90 -0.93 -21.06
C ARG A 51 17.06 -0.45 -22.25
N GLN A 52 15.75 -0.57 -22.17
CA GLN A 52 14.80 -0.10 -23.19
C GLN A 52 14.86 1.43 -23.36
N TYR A 53 15.07 2.14 -22.26
CA TYR A 53 15.26 3.60 -22.23
C TYR A 53 16.62 3.89 -21.57
N PRO A 54 17.74 3.66 -22.28
CA PRO A 54 19.06 3.92 -21.72
C PRO A 54 19.26 5.44 -21.56
N LEU A 55 20.07 5.86 -20.60
CA LEU A 55 20.60 7.23 -20.66
C LEU A 55 21.38 7.40 -21.96
N ILE A 56 21.30 8.61 -22.52
CA ILE A 56 21.98 8.97 -23.78
C ILE A 56 22.89 10.18 -23.54
N VAL A 57 23.85 10.41 -24.43
CA VAL A 57 24.76 11.56 -24.38
C VAL A 57 24.63 12.37 -25.66
N TYR A 58 24.45 13.67 -25.51
CA TYR A 58 24.42 14.65 -26.60
C TYR A 58 25.22 15.89 -26.17
N LYS A 59 26.12 16.36 -27.05
CA LYS A 59 27.05 17.48 -26.74
C LYS A 59 27.75 17.30 -25.38
N ASP A 60 28.24 16.10 -25.11
CA ASP A 60 28.92 15.71 -23.87
C ASP A 60 28.09 15.83 -22.57
N ILE A 61 26.78 16.08 -22.68
CA ILE A 61 25.84 16.07 -21.57
C ILE A 61 25.05 14.76 -21.56
N THR A 62 24.92 14.15 -20.38
CA THR A 62 24.04 12.99 -20.17
C THR A 62 22.58 13.44 -20.10
N TYR A 63 21.72 12.68 -20.76
CA TYR A 63 20.29 12.91 -20.86
C TYR A 63 19.55 11.78 -20.14
N PHE A 64 18.68 12.18 -19.22
CA PHE A 64 17.89 11.28 -18.39
C PHE A 64 16.51 11.00 -19.00
N PRO A 65 16.10 9.72 -19.12
CA PRO A 65 14.79 9.35 -19.66
C PRO A 65 13.67 9.67 -18.68
N MET A 66 12.70 10.49 -19.06
CA MET A 66 11.53 10.83 -18.24
C MET A 66 10.45 9.73 -18.28
N THR A 67 10.84 8.48 -17.98
CA THR A 67 9.92 7.34 -17.92
C THR A 67 9.14 7.31 -16.61
N TYR A 68 8.00 6.61 -16.61
CA TYR A 68 7.12 6.51 -15.43
C TYR A 68 7.84 6.06 -14.15
N TYR A 69 8.66 5.00 -14.20
CA TYR A 69 9.34 4.47 -13.02
C TYR A 69 10.62 5.23 -12.68
N ASP A 70 11.38 5.70 -13.66
CA ASP A 70 12.65 6.40 -13.38
C ASP A 70 12.39 7.76 -12.75
N CYS A 71 11.37 8.48 -13.21
CA CYS A 71 10.91 9.72 -12.60
C CYS A 71 10.52 9.51 -11.13
N ARG A 72 9.69 8.51 -10.85
CA ARG A 72 9.20 8.23 -9.48
C ARG A 72 10.30 7.74 -8.56
N PHE A 73 11.27 6.99 -9.08
CA PHE A 73 12.46 6.61 -8.35
C PHE A 73 13.28 7.83 -7.88
N LEU A 74 13.26 8.92 -8.64
CA LEU A 74 13.95 10.18 -8.32
C LEU A 74 13.02 11.29 -7.76
N GLY A 75 11.79 10.97 -7.38
CA GLY A 75 10.90 11.90 -6.67
C GLY A 75 10.16 12.90 -7.54
N ILE A 76 10.07 12.65 -8.85
CA ILE A 76 9.32 13.49 -9.80
C ILE A 76 8.22 12.66 -10.48
N GLU A 77 7.16 13.33 -10.90
CA GLU A 77 6.04 12.71 -11.62
C GLU A 77 5.90 13.30 -13.02
N THR A 78 5.45 12.47 -13.95
CA THR A 78 5.15 12.88 -15.32
C THR A 78 3.66 12.72 -15.58
N LYS A 79 3.10 13.69 -16.32
CA LYS A 79 1.73 13.68 -16.82
C LYS A 79 1.75 14.08 -18.30
N TRP A 80 0.96 13.38 -19.10
CA TRP A 80 0.83 13.65 -20.53
C TRP A 80 -0.61 14.02 -20.86
N ASP A 81 -0.78 15.09 -21.62
CA ASP A 81 -2.05 15.49 -22.21
C ASP A 81 -1.84 15.82 -23.70
N SER A 82 -2.81 15.48 -24.55
CA SER A 82 -2.68 15.69 -26.00
C SER A 82 -2.79 17.17 -26.41
N GLY A 83 -3.42 18.00 -25.59
CA GLY A 83 -3.54 19.45 -25.81
C GLY A 83 -2.49 20.26 -25.06
N GLU A 84 -2.09 19.84 -23.86
CA GLU A 84 -1.13 20.59 -23.02
C GLU A 84 0.32 20.06 -23.09
N GLY A 85 0.55 18.89 -23.67
CA GLY A 85 1.88 18.28 -23.80
C GLY A 85 2.34 17.54 -22.54
N LEU A 86 3.66 17.60 -22.27
CA LEU A 86 4.29 16.92 -21.13
C LEU A 86 4.41 17.85 -19.94
N GLU A 87 3.91 17.42 -18.79
CA GLU A 87 4.12 18.08 -17.50
C GLU A 87 4.98 17.21 -16.58
N ILE A 88 5.95 17.83 -15.92
CA ILE A 88 6.86 17.19 -14.96
C ILE A 88 6.90 17.99 -13.68
N ASP A 89 6.57 17.36 -12.56
CA ASP A 89 6.54 18.04 -11.26
C ASP A 89 7.37 17.32 -10.22
N LYS A 90 8.07 18.11 -9.40
CA LYS A 90 8.70 17.63 -8.18
C LYS A 90 7.64 17.47 -7.09
N THR A 91 7.25 16.22 -6.85
CA THR A 91 6.20 15.92 -5.85
C THR A 91 6.74 15.23 -4.61
N GLY A 92 7.97 14.69 -4.65
CA GLY A 92 8.54 13.88 -3.57
C GLY A 92 7.93 12.48 -3.47
N ILE A 93 7.27 11.99 -4.53
CA ILE A 93 6.81 10.60 -4.62
C ILE A 93 7.97 9.62 -4.41
N THR A 94 7.68 8.45 -3.87
CA THR A 94 8.65 7.37 -3.74
C THR A 94 8.29 6.23 -4.68
N GLY A 95 9.26 5.74 -5.45
CA GLY A 95 9.12 4.58 -6.33
C GLY A 95 10.33 3.67 -6.24
N ALA A 96 10.13 2.37 -6.48
CA ALA A 96 11.24 1.42 -6.53
C ALA A 96 11.96 1.49 -7.88
N TYR A 97 13.27 1.24 -7.87
CA TYR A 97 14.06 1.17 -9.11
C TYR A 97 13.55 0.06 -10.04
N ARG A 98 13.44 0.37 -11.34
CA ARG A 98 13.10 -0.59 -12.39
C ARG A 98 14.16 -0.58 -13.48
N ASP A 99 14.63 -1.76 -13.84
CA ASP A 99 15.76 -1.91 -14.76
C ASP A 99 15.39 -1.62 -16.23
N TYR A 100 14.09 -1.64 -16.58
CA TYR A 100 13.59 -1.56 -17.96
C TYR A 100 14.40 -2.44 -18.93
N ASN A 101 14.78 -3.65 -18.51
CA ASN A 101 15.64 -4.51 -19.32
C ASN A 101 14.93 -4.97 -20.60
N GLY A 102 15.56 -4.69 -21.74
CA GLY A 102 15.20 -5.20 -23.05
C GLY A 102 15.94 -6.49 -23.41
N LYS A 103 15.49 -7.15 -24.47
CA LYS A 103 16.10 -8.40 -24.97
C LYS A 103 17.31 -8.18 -25.87
N THR A 104 17.45 -6.97 -26.41
CA THR A 104 18.45 -6.64 -27.44
C THR A 104 19.46 -5.66 -26.88
N LYS A 105 20.73 -5.90 -27.20
CA LYS A 105 21.81 -4.99 -26.84
C LYS A 105 21.67 -3.67 -27.59
N ASN A 106 21.82 -2.55 -26.89
CA ASN A 106 21.84 -1.23 -27.48
C ASN A 106 23.12 -1.02 -28.33
N ALA A 107 22.96 -0.37 -29.48
CA ALA A 107 24.03 0.09 -30.33
C ALA A 107 24.79 1.26 -29.68
N GLY A 108 26.01 1.53 -30.14
CA GLY A 108 26.83 2.62 -29.56
C GLY A 108 26.27 4.03 -29.86
N THR A 109 25.51 4.19 -30.93
CA THR A 109 24.94 5.48 -31.35
C THR A 109 23.53 5.34 -31.90
N TYR A 110 22.72 6.38 -31.70
CA TYR A 110 21.34 6.48 -32.16
C TYR A 110 21.04 7.89 -32.69
N THR A 111 19.83 8.06 -33.21
CA THR A 111 19.24 9.36 -33.53
C THR A 111 18.11 9.65 -32.54
N ALA A 112 18.08 10.88 -32.04
CA ALA A 112 16.99 11.45 -31.24
C ALA A 112 16.45 12.69 -31.95
N THR A 113 15.26 13.16 -31.58
CA THR A 113 14.65 14.35 -32.16
C THR A 113 14.37 15.41 -31.11
N VAL A 114 14.19 16.66 -31.51
CA VAL A 114 13.69 17.71 -30.62
C VAL A 114 12.15 17.56 -30.51
N PRO A 115 11.55 17.58 -29.31
CA PRO A 115 10.10 17.50 -29.16
C PRO A 115 9.42 18.69 -29.85
N ALA A 116 8.30 18.43 -30.53
CA ALA A 116 7.45 19.42 -31.19
C ALA A 116 6.21 19.79 -30.35
N PHE A 117 6.11 19.27 -29.13
CA PHE A 117 5.02 19.50 -28.19
C PHE A 117 5.51 20.33 -27.01
N ASP A 118 4.56 20.97 -26.32
CA ASP A 118 4.85 21.80 -25.16
C ASP A 118 5.32 20.95 -23.97
N VAL A 119 6.25 21.51 -23.19
CA VAL A 119 6.74 20.89 -21.96
C VAL A 119 6.66 21.90 -20.82
N LYS A 120 6.07 21.48 -19.70
CA LYS A 120 6.03 22.23 -18.44
C LYS A 120 6.83 21.50 -17.37
N VAL A 121 7.58 22.26 -16.59
CA VAL A 121 8.36 21.76 -15.44
C VAL A 121 7.98 22.57 -14.21
N ASN A 122 7.47 21.93 -13.17
CA ASN A 122 6.98 22.60 -11.96
C ASN A 122 6.01 23.75 -12.29
N GLY A 123 5.08 23.50 -13.21
CA GLY A 123 4.13 24.50 -13.74
C GLY A 123 4.71 25.58 -14.68
N LYS A 124 6.02 25.60 -14.97
CA LYS A 124 6.66 26.57 -15.86
C LYS A 124 6.85 26.01 -17.28
N ALA A 125 6.42 26.74 -18.30
CA ALA A 125 6.65 26.36 -19.69
C ALA A 125 8.14 26.42 -20.05
N ILE A 126 8.61 25.44 -20.83
CA ILE A 126 9.97 25.37 -21.36
C ILE A 126 9.99 25.85 -22.81
N ASN A 127 10.78 26.88 -23.10
CA ASN A 127 11.07 27.27 -24.47
C ASN A 127 12.28 26.47 -25.00
N ASN A 128 12.00 25.31 -25.57
CA ASN A 128 13.05 24.38 -25.98
C ASN A 128 13.99 24.91 -27.08
N ALA A 129 13.54 25.90 -27.85
CA ALA A 129 14.34 26.53 -28.91
C ALA A 129 15.45 27.45 -28.36
N GLU A 130 15.31 27.91 -27.12
CA GLU A 130 16.29 28.79 -26.45
C GLU A 130 17.26 28.00 -25.55
N GLU A 131 17.08 26.68 -25.43
CA GLU A 131 17.95 25.82 -24.64
C GLU A 131 19.26 25.49 -25.38
N GLU A 132 20.41 25.72 -24.74
CA GLU A 132 21.73 25.29 -25.28
C GLU A 132 21.79 23.78 -25.51
N TYR A 133 21.18 23.06 -24.56
CA TYR A 133 20.96 21.62 -24.55
C TYR A 133 19.45 21.39 -24.62
N PRO A 134 18.84 21.30 -25.81
CA PRO A 134 17.41 21.11 -25.92
C PRO A 134 17.01 19.76 -25.34
N LEU A 135 15.78 19.67 -24.83
CA LEU A 135 15.10 18.41 -24.55
C LEU A 135 15.09 17.56 -25.82
N LEU A 136 15.18 16.25 -25.66
CA LEU A 136 15.19 15.30 -26.77
C LEU A 136 14.07 14.27 -26.63
N VAL A 137 13.60 13.71 -27.73
CA VAL A 137 12.72 12.55 -27.77
C VAL A 137 13.50 11.39 -28.35
N PHE A 138 13.52 10.28 -27.61
CA PHE A 138 14.13 9.03 -28.03
C PHE A 138 13.26 7.85 -27.61
N ARG A 139 12.87 7.01 -28.57
CA ARG A 139 11.93 5.90 -28.34
C ARG A 139 10.63 6.36 -27.66
N ASP A 140 10.07 7.45 -28.16
CA ASP A 140 8.80 8.05 -27.70
C ASP A 140 8.79 8.51 -26.24
N VAL A 141 9.98 8.70 -25.64
CA VAL A 141 10.16 9.25 -24.30
C VAL A 141 10.96 10.54 -24.40
N THR A 142 10.56 11.56 -23.62
CA THR A 142 11.31 12.81 -23.50
C THR A 142 12.49 12.62 -22.56
N TYR A 143 13.63 13.17 -22.95
CA TYR A 143 14.89 13.11 -22.24
C TYR A 143 15.32 14.52 -21.87
N PHE A 144 15.68 14.68 -20.60
CA PHE A 144 16.15 15.95 -20.08
C PHE A 144 17.67 15.95 -19.98
N PRO A 145 18.33 17.04 -20.36
CA PRO A 145 19.76 17.18 -20.13
C PRO A 145 20.00 17.29 -18.63
N MET A 146 20.95 16.52 -18.10
CA MET A 146 21.39 16.59 -16.69
C MET A 146 22.35 17.77 -16.49
N THR A 147 21.87 18.97 -16.85
CA THR A 147 22.52 20.24 -16.54
C THR A 147 22.17 20.68 -15.12
N TRP A 148 22.92 21.64 -14.59
CA TRP A 148 22.64 22.22 -13.27
C TRP A 148 21.22 22.77 -13.17
N ARG A 149 20.74 23.46 -14.21
CA ARG A 149 19.38 24.02 -14.28
C ARG A 149 18.30 22.96 -14.05
N PHE A 150 18.32 21.85 -14.77
CA PHE A 150 17.27 20.84 -14.60
C PHE A 150 17.52 19.94 -13.39
N GLY A 151 18.72 19.36 -13.28
CA GLY A 151 19.03 18.43 -12.20
C GLY A 151 18.95 19.07 -10.82
N VAL A 152 19.59 20.23 -10.64
CA VAL A 152 19.72 20.87 -9.33
C VAL A 152 18.63 21.93 -9.11
N GLU A 153 18.43 22.87 -10.02
CA GLU A 153 17.51 24.00 -9.75
C GLU A 153 16.03 23.60 -9.86
N GLU A 154 15.64 22.85 -10.90
CA GLU A 154 14.24 22.44 -11.08
C GLU A 154 13.87 21.17 -10.31
N PHE A 155 14.74 20.14 -10.26
CA PHE A 155 14.43 18.89 -9.56
C PHE A 155 15.01 18.80 -8.14
N GLY A 156 16.03 19.59 -7.82
CA GLY A 156 16.70 19.56 -6.51
C GLY A 156 17.41 18.24 -6.23
N TRP A 157 17.97 17.62 -7.27
CA TRP A 157 18.85 16.47 -7.12
C TRP A 157 20.27 16.93 -6.80
N GLU A 158 20.96 16.16 -5.99
CA GLU A 158 22.41 16.24 -5.86
C GLU A 158 23.06 15.62 -7.10
N TYR A 159 24.08 16.32 -7.59
CA TYR A 159 24.73 16.02 -8.85
C TYR A 159 26.25 16.00 -8.64
N GLY A 160 26.90 14.92 -9.07
CA GLY A 160 28.35 14.79 -9.05
C GLY A 160 28.86 14.02 -10.25
N PHE A 161 30.02 14.42 -10.77
CA PHE A 161 30.76 13.66 -11.77
C PHE A 161 32.23 13.56 -11.39
N ASP A 162 32.77 12.36 -11.39
CA ASP A 162 34.21 12.15 -11.27
C ASP A 162 34.69 10.98 -12.16
N PRO A 163 35.99 10.93 -12.54
CA PRO A 163 36.51 9.90 -13.43
C PRO A 163 36.42 8.46 -12.91
N GLN A 164 36.32 8.26 -11.60
CA GLN A 164 36.29 6.95 -10.97
C GLN A 164 34.87 6.40 -10.86
N ASN A 165 33.92 7.22 -10.41
CA ASN A 165 32.53 6.81 -10.17
C ASN A 165 31.60 7.13 -11.35
N GLY A 166 32.01 8.01 -12.26
CA GLY A 166 31.19 8.53 -13.35
C GLY A 166 30.16 9.54 -12.85
N LEU A 167 28.96 9.53 -13.45
CA LEU A 167 27.85 10.40 -13.06
C LEU A 167 27.07 9.81 -11.87
N VAL A 168 26.89 10.59 -10.82
CA VAL A 168 26.12 10.24 -9.63
C VAL A 168 25.01 11.26 -9.47
N ILE A 169 23.76 10.77 -9.43
CA ILE A 169 22.57 11.58 -9.15
C ILE A 169 21.91 11.02 -7.90
N GLN A 170 21.64 11.87 -6.92
CA GLN A 170 20.85 11.52 -5.74
C GLN A 170 19.67 12.47 -5.58
N SER A 171 18.50 11.91 -5.38
CA SER A 171 17.30 12.69 -5.08
C SER A 171 17.02 12.70 -3.58
N PRO A 172 16.36 13.75 -3.07
CA PRO A 172 16.05 13.86 -1.65
C PRO A 172 14.83 13.04 -1.21
N ASN A 173 14.10 12.42 -2.16
CA ASN A 173 12.97 11.57 -1.82
C ASN A 173 13.45 10.27 -1.14
N GLN A 174 12.54 9.68 -0.38
CA GLN A 174 12.77 8.43 0.31
C GLN A 174 12.97 7.28 -0.67
N LYS A 175 13.89 6.35 -0.33
CA LYS A 175 14.32 5.24 -1.18
C LYS A 175 13.69 3.93 -0.71
N LEU A 176 13.26 3.10 -1.65
CA LEU A 176 12.73 1.77 -1.37
C LEU A 176 13.82 0.70 -1.51
N GLU A 177 13.95 -0.11 -0.48
CA GLU A 177 14.81 -1.29 -0.46
C GLU A 177 13.98 -2.52 -0.78
N LYS A 178 14.44 -3.35 -1.72
CA LYS A 178 13.79 -4.63 -2.02
C LYS A 178 14.18 -5.67 -0.97
N VAL A 179 13.18 -6.25 -0.31
CA VAL A 179 13.36 -7.32 0.68
C VAL A 179 13.26 -8.68 -0.01
N MET A 180 14.27 -9.53 0.20
CA MET A 180 14.33 -10.88 -0.36
C MET A 180 14.01 -11.91 0.72
N LEU A 181 12.79 -12.43 0.73
CA LEU A 181 12.35 -13.49 1.66
C LEU A 181 12.54 -14.87 1.05
N SER A 182 13.29 -15.74 1.72
CA SER A 182 13.57 -17.10 1.24
C SER A 182 12.29 -17.94 1.18
N GLY A 183 12.02 -18.57 0.03
CA GLY A 183 10.85 -19.44 -0.16
C GLY A 183 9.50 -18.72 -0.27
N TYR A 184 9.48 -17.39 -0.25
CA TYR A 184 8.24 -16.62 -0.40
C TYR A 184 7.61 -16.85 -1.77
N ALA A 185 6.31 -17.15 -1.78
CA ALA A 185 5.56 -17.54 -2.97
C ALA A 185 4.37 -16.62 -3.26
N GLY A 186 4.32 -15.45 -2.63
CA GLY A 186 3.15 -14.58 -2.61
C GLY A 186 2.27 -14.79 -1.37
N GLY A 187 1.38 -13.84 -1.12
CA GLY A 187 0.50 -13.84 0.05
C GLY A 187 0.81 -12.70 1.02
N PRO A 188 0.19 -12.68 2.20
CA PRO A 188 0.43 -11.64 3.18
C PRO A 188 1.85 -11.75 3.76
N VAL A 189 2.47 -10.59 4.01
CA VAL A 189 3.72 -10.45 4.76
C VAL A 189 3.45 -9.39 5.82
N ILE A 190 3.82 -9.69 7.07
CA ILE A 190 3.74 -8.73 8.17
C ILE A 190 5.09 -8.57 8.87
N ALA A 191 5.31 -7.39 9.43
CA ALA A 191 6.41 -7.13 10.35
C ALA A 191 5.88 -6.99 11.79
N ALA A 192 6.48 -7.71 12.74
CA ALA A 192 6.19 -7.57 14.17
C ALA A 192 7.45 -7.79 15.01
N GLY A 193 7.78 -6.83 15.87
CA GLY A 193 9.06 -6.77 16.56
C GLY A 193 10.23 -6.68 15.58
N GLN A 194 11.15 -7.64 15.65
CA GLN A 194 12.34 -7.70 14.80
C GLN A 194 12.21 -8.71 13.64
N PHE A 195 11.00 -9.18 13.35
CA PHE A 195 10.77 -10.28 12.43
C PHE A 195 9.76 -9.97 11.33
N TYR A 196 10.02 -10.51 10.15
CA TYR A 196 9.01 -10.74 9.12
C TYR A 196 8.35 -12.10 9.29
N TYR A 197 7.04 -12.17 9.06
CA TYR A 197 6.26 -13.41 8.98
C TYR A 197 5.56 -13.50 7.63
N TYR A 198 5.61 -14.66 7.00
CA TYR A 198 5.09 -14.88 5.65
C TYR A 198 4.86 -16.37 5.37
N GLY A 199 4.04 -16.70 4.36
CA GLY A 199 3.88 -18.09 3.92
C GLY A 199 4.80 -18.47 2.75
N GLY A 200 5.23 -19.73 2.75
CA GLY A 200 5.93 -20.37 1.64
C GLY A 200 5.00 -21.14 0.71
N SER A 201 5.52 -21.54 -0.46
CA SER A 201 4.79 -22.38 -1.43
C SER A 201 4.45 -23.78 -0.93
N ASP A 202 5.09 -24.23 0.14
CA ASP A 202 4.92 -25.51 0.82
C ASP A 202 3.85 -25.48 1.93
N GLY A 203 3.10 -24.38 2.06
CA GLY A 203 2.09 -24.19 3.10
C GLY A 203 2.66 -23.98 4.50
N ALA A 204 3.98 -23.82 4.64
CA ALA A 204 4.58 -23.44 5.90
C ALA A 204 4.50 -21.93 6.11
N ILE A 205 4.37 -21.52 7.37
CA ILE A 205 4.59 -20.14 7.78
C ILE A 205 6.02 -20.01 8.28
N TYR A 206 6.71 -19.05 7.72
CA TYR A 206 8.10 -18.72 8.00
C TYR A 206 8.21 -17.44 8.82
N GLN A 207 9.28 -17.38 9.59
CA GLN A 207 9.74 -16.21 10.32
C GLN A 207 11.20 -15.96 9.94
N THR A 208 11.59 -14.71 9.75
CA THR A 208 12.98 -14.32 9.52
C THR A 208 13.27 -12.97 10.15
N SER A 209 14.52 -12.71 10.52
CA SER A 209 14.91 -11.39 11.06
C SER A 209 14.77 -10.33 9.98
N VAL A 210 14.29 -9.14 10.34
CA VAL A 210 14.27 -7.97 9.44
C VAL A 210 15.69 -7.61 8.98
N SER A 211 16.70 -7.82 9.84
CA SER A 211 18.11 -7.57 9.54
C SER A 211 18.78 -8.64 8.67
N SER A 212 18.15 -9.81 8.51
CA SER A 212 18.73 -10.97 7.80
C SER A 212 17.62 -11.79 7.12
N PRO A 213 16.85 -11.17 6.20
CA PRO A 213 15.62 -11.73 5.64
C PRO A 213 15.81 -13.06 4.89
N GLU A 214 17.04 -13.36 4.45
CA GLU A 214 17.40 -14.60 3.79
C GLU A 214 17.39 -15.84 4.71
N ASN A 215 17.45 -15.67 6.03
CA ASN A 215 17.59 -16.75 7.02
C ASN A 215 16.25 -17.12 7.68
N ALA A 216 15.39 -17.78 6.90
CA ALA A 216 14.04 -18.13 7.33
C ALA A 216 13.99 -19.42 8.17
N LYS A 217 13.13 -19.41 9.19
CA LYS A 217 12.77 -20.57 10.02
C LYS A 217 11.28 -20.86 9.88
N LYS A 218 10.91 -22.12 9.69
CA LYS A 218 9.50 -22.55 9.77
C LYS A 218 9.00 -22.46 11.22
N VAL A 219 7.87 -21.78 11.42
CA VAL A 219 7.23 -21.59 12.74
C VAL A 219 5.85 -22.23 12.85
N TYR A 220 5.23 -22.54 11.71
CA TYR A 220 3.95 -23.25 11.65
C TYR A 220 3.81 -24.01 10.33
N GLN A 221 3.03 -25.08 10.31
CA GLN A 221 2.63 -25.80 9.10
C GLN A 221 1.12 -25.70 8.97
N LEU A 222 0.63 -25.09 7.89
CA LEU A 222 -0.81 -25.04 7.63
C LEU A 222 -1.34 -26.47 7.42
N PRO A 223 -2.53 -26.79 7.95
CA PRO A 223 -3.19 -28.04 7.63
C PRO A 223 -3.69 -28.05 6.18
N MET A 224 -3.84 -29.25 5.61
CA MET A 224 -4.59 -29.43 4.38
C MET A 224 -6.06 -29.08 4.62
N TRP A 225 -6.66 -28.37 3.66
CA TRP A 225 -8.06 -28.04 3.72
C TRP A 225 -8.90 -29.31 3.62
N SER A 226 -9.87 -29.49 4.51
CA SER A 226 -10.61 -30.76 4.62
C SER A 226 -11.48 -31.11 3.39
N TYR A 227 -11.65 -30.18 2.45
CA TYR A 227 -12.46 -30.33 1.24
C TYR A 227 -11.64 -30.27 -0.06
N GLY A 228 -10.32 -30.32 -0.01
CA GLY A 228 -9.50 -30.31 -1.21
C GLY A 228 -8.03 -30.65 -0.99
N ASP A 229 -7.25 -30.57 -2.08
CA ASP A 229 -5.83 -30.94 -2.11
C ASP A 229 -4.89 -29.73 -1.95
N SER A 230 -5.37 -28.65 -1.32
CA SER A 230 -4.58 -27.45 -1.01
C SER A 230 -4.50 -27.23 0.49
N TYR A 231 -3.51 -26.47 0.93
CA TYR A 231 -3.51 -25.91 2.28
C TYR A 231 -4.71 -24.95 2.47
N VAL A 232 -5.10 -24.77 3.73
CA VAL A 232 -6.09 -23.76 4.10
C VAL A 232 -5.62 -22.36 3.69
N ASN A 233 -6.56 -21.53 3.24
CA ASN A 233 -6.30 -20.10 3.08
C ASN A 233 -6.05 -19.48 4.45
N TYR A 234 -5.07 -18.58 4.51
CA TYR A 234 -4.63 -17.98 5.77
C TYR A 234 -4.51 -16.46 5.64
N GLY A 235 -4.60 -15.80 6.78
CA GLY A 235 -4.28 -14.39 6.97
C GLY A 235 -3.15 -14.24 7.99
N LEU A 236 -2.33 -13.21 7.80
CA LEU A 236 -1.37 -12.75 8.80
C LEU A 236 -1.76 -11.33 9.20
N THR A 237 -1.81 -11.07 10.50
CA THR A 237 -2.11 -9.75 11.05
C THR A 237 -1.22 -9.45 12.24
N LYS A 238 -0.89 -8.18 12.44
CA LYS A 238 -0.31 -7.71 13.68
C LYS A 238 -1.43 -7.22 14.60
N LYS A 239 -1.45 -7.67 15.84
CA LYS A 239 -2.41 -7.23 16.87
C LYS A 239 -1.66 -7.03 18.17
N ASP A 240 -1.79 -5.85 18.77
CA ASP A 240 -1.13 -5.48 20.03
C ASP A 240 0.39 -5.77 20.01
N GLY A 241 1.06 -5.51 18.88
CA GLY A 241 2.49 -5.76 18.67
C GLY A 241 2.87 -7.21 18.35
N GLU A 242 1.90 -8.13 18.31
CA GLU A 242 2.14 -9.56 18.14
C GLU A 242 1.73 -10.05 16.75
N ALA A 243 2.46 -11.05 16.23
CA ALA A 243 2.12 -11.70 14.98
C ALA A 243 1.06 -12.79 15.18
N TRP A 244 -0.02 -12.70 14.41
CA TRP A 244 -1.14 -13.63 14.45
C TRP A 244 -1.36 -14.26 13.09
N LEU A 245 -1.45 -15.59 13.09
CA LEU A 245 -1.92 -16.40 11.99
C LEU A 245 -3.39 -16.75 12.22
N THR A 246 -4.20 -16.56 11.19
CA THR A 246 -5.60 -16.99 11.17
C THR A 246 -5.89 -17.82 9.94
N TYR A 247 -6.62 -18.91 10.09
CA TYR A 247 -7.13 -19.67 8.94
C TYR A 247 -8.49 -20.31 9.28
N HIS A 248 -9.23 -20.67 8.24
CA HIS A 248 -10.48 -21.42 8.36
C HIS A 248 -10.25 -22.88 7.99
N GLN A 249 -10.77 -23.82 8.78
CA GLN A 249 -10.80 -25.23 8.43
C GLN A 249 -12.23 -25.75 8.43
N GLY A 250 -12.58 -26.52 7.40
CA GLY A 250 -13.94 -26.98 7.16
C GLY A 250 -14.65 -26.18 6.07
N GLY A 251 -15.98 -26.34 6.00
CA GLY A 251 -16.86 -25.57 5.12
C GLY A 251 -17.57 -24.48 5.90
N ALA A 252 -18.19 -23.52 5.20
CA ALA A 252 -18.79 -22.32 5.80
C ALA A 252 -19.77 -22.58 6.97
N THR A 253 -20.47 -23.71 6.99
CA THR A 253 -21.43 -24.05 8.07
C THR A 253 -20.82 -24.89 9.19
N MET A 254 -19.93 -25.83 8.86
CA MET A 254 -19.43 -26.86 9.80
C MET A 254 -17.93 -26.69 10.13
N GLY A 255 -17.32 -25.59 9.68
CA GLY A 255 -15.93 -25.26 9.91
C GLY A 255 -15.70 -24.42 11.16
N SER A 256 -14.44 -24.09 11.39
CA SER A 256 -13.97 -23.28 12.51
C SER A 256 -12.79 -22.43 12.09
N ASP A 257 -12.76 -21.19 12.57
CA ASP A 257 -11.59 -20.32 12.47
C ASP A 257 -10.59 -20.68 13.57
N TYR A 258 -9.31 -20.62 13.26
CA TYR A 258 -8.24 -20.86 14.23
C TYR A 258 -7.41 -19.59 14.38
N TYR A 259 -7.09 -19.24 15.63
CA TYR A 259 -6.30 -18.06 15.97
C TYR A 259 -5.00 -18.50 16.63
N ILE A 260 -3.91 -18.36 15.90
CA ILE A 260 -2.59 -18.85 16.30
C ILE A 260 -1.67 -17.65 16.53
N ARG A 261 -1.12 -17.56 17.73
CA ARG A 261 -0.06 -16.60 18.05
C ARG A 261 1.28 -17.16 17.59
N LEU A 262 2.00 -16.38 16.80
CA LEU A 262 3.36 -16.68 16.36
C LEU A 262 4.34 -15.94 17.28
N LYS A 263 5.22 -16.68 17.95
CA LYS A 263 6.08 -16.12 19.00
C LYS A 263 7.47 -15.75 18.46
N PRO A 264 8.12 -14.72 19.03
CA PRO A 264 9.48 -14.33 18.66
C PRO A 264 10.54 -15.44 18.82
N ASP A 265 10.33 -16.42 19.71
CA ASP A 265 11.21 -17.59 19.88
C ASP A 265 11.09 -18.62 18.73
N GLY A 266 10.20 -18.35 17.77
CA GLY A 266 9.91 -19.20 16.62
C GLY A 266 9.05 -20.41 16.95
N THR A 267 8.33 -20.39 18.07
CA THR A 267 7.24 -21.32 18.37
C THR A 267 5.89 -20.68 18.04
N SER A 268 4.83 -21.48 18.05
CA SER A 268 3.46 -21.04 17.79
C SER A 268 2.49 -21.67 18.77
N GLN A 269 1.37 -21.01 19.02
CA GLN A 269 0.35 -21.45 19.96
C GLN A 269 -1.04 -21.19 19.40
N VAL A 270 -1.87 -22.22 19.30
CA VAL A 270 -3.32 -22.05 19.08
C VAL A 270 -3.90 -21.45 20.36
N VAL A 271 -4.48 -20.26 20.25
CA VAL A 271 -5.01 -19.51 21.40
C VAL A 271 -6.51 -19.71 21.53
N GLU A 272 -7.23 -19.60 20.42
CA GLU A 272 -8.68 -19.77 20.35
C GLU A 272 -9.07 -20.43 19.03
N SER A 273 -10.27 -21.00 18.99
CA SER A 273 -10.91 -21.44 17.76
C SER A 273 -12.42 -21.28 17.82
N GLY A 274 -13.03 -21.13 16.65
CA GLY A 274 -14.47 -20.91 16.48
C GLY A 274 -14.79 -19.53 15.90
N TYR A 275 -16.07 -19.30 15.66
CA TYR A 275 -16.57 -17.99 15.23
C TYR A 275 -16.69 -17.08 16.45
N LEU A 276 -15.68 -16.23 16.64
CA LEU A 276 -15.54 -15.40 17.82
C LEU A 276 -14.71 -14.15 17.54
N THR A 277 -14.83 -13.17 18.43
CA THR A 277 -13.83 -12.12 18.62
C THR A 277 -13.31 -12.21 20.04
N PHE A 278 -12.04 -11.86 20.24
CA PHE A 278 -11.42 -11.84 21.55
C PHE A 278 -10.26 -10.86 21.57
N ARG A 279 -9.94 -10.37 22.76
CA ARG A 279 -8.75 -9.55 23.01
C ARG A 279 -8.27 -9.77 24.43
N THR A 280 -6.96 -9.70 24.61
CA THR A 280 -6.32 -9.82 25.93
C THR A 280 -5.83 -8.46 26.39
N PHE A 281 -6.22 -8.08 27.60
CA PHE A 281 -5.88 -6.83 28.27
C PHE A 281 -5.16 -7.19 29.57
N GLY A 282 -3.83 -7.15 29.56
CA GLY A 282 -3.04 -7.63 30.70
C GLY A 282 -3.30 -9.11 30.99
N ASP A 283 -3.86 -9.41 32.17
CA ASP A 283 -4.20 -10.75 32.65
C ASP A 283 -5.63 -11.19 32.31
N ILE A 284 -6.44 -10.31 31.71
CA ILE A 284 -7.84 -10.57 31.36
C ILE A 284 -7.97 -10.83 29.87
N THR A 285 -8.55 -11.95 29.49
CA THR A 285 -9.02 -12.19 28.12
C THR A 285 -10.52 -12.03 28.05
N VAL A 286 -10.99 -11.10 27.20
CA VAL A 286 -12.41 -10.93 26.89
C VAL A 286 -12.71 -11.66 25.59
N LYS A 287 -13.78 -12.46 25.56
CA LYS A 287 -14.20 -13.23 24.39
C LYS A 287 -15.70 -13.08 24.16
N ILE A 288 -16.07 -12.99 22.89
CA ILE A 288 -17.47 -12.94 22.45
C ILE A 288 -17.68 -14.02 21.39
N ASN A 289 -18.63 -14.92 21.63
CA ASN A 289 -19.02 -15.91 20.62
C ASN A 289 -19.88 -15.23 19.54
N GLN A 290 -19.52 -15.45 18.28
CA GLN A 290 -20.12 -14.83 17.09
C GLN A 290 -20.57 -15.88 16.06
N GLY A 291 -20.89 -17.09 16.52
CA GLY A 291 -21.52 -18.12 15.69
C GLY A 291 -22.89 -17.69 15.19
N VAL A 292 -23.28 -18.19 14.02
CA VAL A 292 -24.56 -17.91 13.37
C VAL A 292 -25.48 -19.15 13.51
N PRO A 293 -26.75 -19.00 13.96
CA PRO A 293 -27.41 -17.75 14.35
C PRO A 293 -26.90 -17.18 15.69
N PRO A 294 -26.86 -15.84 15.86
CA PRO A 294 -26.33 -15.21 17.06
C PRO A 294 -27.26 -15.36 18.26
N GLY A 295 -26.70 -15.89 19.35
CA GLY A 295 -27.37 -16.08 20.64
C GLY A 295 -27.00 -15.01 21.67
N ARG A 296 -27.95 -14.68 22.55
CA ARG A 296 -27.72 -13.81 23.72
C ARG A 296 -26.78 -14.46 24.75
N ASN A 297 -26.36 -13.70 25.76
CA ASN A 297 -25.47 -14.11 26.84
C ASN A 297 -24.09 -14.57 26.33
N ASN A 298 -23.56 -13.98 25.26
CA ASN A 298 -22.39 -14.49 24.52
C ASN A 298 -21.04 -13.86 24.92
N LEU A 299 -21.02 -12.94 25.89
CA LEU A 299 -19.82 -12.29 26.41
C LEU A 299 -19.21 -13.10 27.56
N MET A 300 -17.90 -13.29 27.53
CA MET A 300 -17.16 -14.05 28.52
C MET A 300 -15.84 -13.37 28.85
N ILE A 301 -15.35 -13.59 30.07
CA ILE A 301 -14.02 -13.20 30.53
C ILE A 301 -13.27 -14.41 31.07
N LYS A 302 -11.94 -14.29 31.10
CA LYS A 302 -11.05 -15.25 31.72
C LYS A 302 -9.84 -14.51 32.29
N TYR A 303 -9.53 -14.76 33.56
CA TYR A 303 -8.27 -14.37 34.16
C TYR A 303 -7.17 -15.40 33.85
N ALA A 304 -5.91 -14.99 33.88
CA ALA A 304 -4.79 -15.87 33.65
C ALA A 304 -4.85 -17.15 34.52
N GLY A 305 -4.85 -18.32 33.88
CA GLY A 305 -4.92 -19.63 34.55
C GLY A 305 -6.31 -20.08 34.98
N GLN A 306 -7.37 -19.32 34.68
CA GLN A 306 -8.75 -19.69 34.96
C GLN A 306 -9.49 -20.15 33.70
N GLU A 307 -10.72 -20.62 33.86
CA GLU A 307 -11.63 -20.94 32.76
C GLU A 307 -12.46 -19.71 32.37
N PHE A 308 -13.07 -19.74 31.17
CA PHE A 308 -14.00 -18.68 30.78
C PHE A 308 -15.29 -18.75 31.58
N GLU A 309 -15.73 -17.59 32.07
CA GLU A 309 -17.04 -17.39 32.68
C GLU A 309 -17.83 -16.33 31.91
N ARG A 310 -19.17 -16.42 31.97
CA ARG A 310 -20.04 -15.43 31.32
C ARG A 310 -20.14 -14.19 32.18
N VAL A 311 -20.18 -13.03 31.55
CA VAL A 311 -20.35 -11.74 32.22
C VAL A 311 -21.33 -10.87 31.44
N GLY A 312 -21.96 -9.92 32.13
CA GLY A 312 -22.99 -9.05 31.57
C GLY A 312 -24.41 -9.61 31.74
N ASN A 313 -25.38 -8.76 31.44
CA ASN A 313 -26.79 -9.14 31.39
C ASN A 313 -27.03 -10.27 30.34
N PRO A 314 -27.61 -11.41 30.72
CA PRO A 314 -27.84 -12.56 29.83
C PRO A 314 -28.89 -12.31 28.73
N ASP A 315 -29.70 -11.26 28.82
CA ASP A 315 -30.69 -10.91 27.80
C ASP A 315 -30.07 -10.27 26.56
N TYR A 316 -28.83 -9.82 26.66
CA TYR A 316 -28.15 -9.09 25.60
C TYR A 316 -27.33 -9.99 24.67
N LEU A 317 -27.27 -9.58 23.40
CA LEU A 317 -26.28 -10.00 22.41
C LEU A 317 -25.18 -8.94 22.34
N TYR A 318 -23.94 -9.33 22.61
CA TYR A 318 -22.77 -8.46 22.61
C TYR A 318 -21.91 -8.67 21.36
N GLY A 319 -21.24 -7.62 20.90
CA GLY A 319 -20.23 -7.66 19.83
C GLY A 319 -20.81 -7.86 18.43
N TRP A 320 -21.96 -7.27 18.14
CA TRP A 320 -22.58 -7.29 16.81
C TRP A 320 -23.11 -5.90 16.45
N ASP A 321 -23.03 -5.54 15.16
CA ASP A 321 -23.93 -4.54 14.56
C ASP A 321 -25.19 -5.29 14.13
N PHE A 322 -26.15 -5.33 15.03
CA PHE A 322 -27.38 -6.09 14.95
C PHE A 322 -28.61 -5.19 15.12
N GLU A 323 -29.68 -5.56 14.43
CA GLU A 323 -30.98 -4.91 14.50
C GLU A 323 -32.09 -5.96 14.68
N LEU A 324 -32.97 -5.70 15.64
CA LEU A 324 -34.21 -6.41 15.89
C LEU A 324 -35.38 -5.55 15.43
N ARG A 325 -36.21 -6.13 14.57
CA ARG A 325 -37.50 -5.58 14.13
C ARG A 325 -38.57 -6.61 14.45
N GLU A 326 -39.82 -6.16 14.54
CA GLU A 326 -40.97 -7.01 14.87
C GLU A 326 -41.08 -8.29 14.00
N THR A 327 -40.64 -8.22 12.75
CA THR A 327 -40.75 -9.32 11.77
C THR A 327 -39.43 -9.77 11.16
N SER A 328 -38.30 -9.15 11.51
CA SER A 328 -37.00 -9.49 10.95
C SER A 328 -35.86 -9.15 11.90
N GLN A 329 -34.75 -9.85 11.77
CA GLN A 329 -33.53 -9.55 12.51
C GLN A 329 -32.32 -9.85 11.65
N GLY A 330 -31.24 -9.09 11.83
CA GLY A 330 -30.03 -9.27 11.06
C GLY A 330 -28.91 -8.39 11.54
N GLY A 331 -27.69 -8.76 11.15
CA GLY A 331 -26.51 -8.02 11.54
C GLY A 331 -25.23 -8.73 11.16
N SER A 332 -24.11 -8.11 11.51
CA SER A 332 -22.77 -8.62 11.30
C SER A 332 -21.96 -8.62 12.62
N PRO A 333 -20.99 -9.54 12.77
CA PRO A 333 -20.07 -9.51 13.90
C PRO A 333 -19.27 -8.21 13.94
N SER A 334 -19.18 -7.57 15.10
CA SER A 334 -18.27 -6.44 15.34
C SER A 334 -17.01 -6.92 16.05
N ARG A 335 -15.86 -6.32 15.71
CA ARG A 335 -14.57 -6.60 16.35
C ARG A 335 -14.19 -5.54 17.38
N ASP A 336 -15.01 -4.51 17.55
CA ASP A 336 -14.73 -3.41 18.48
C ASP A 336 -14.91 -3.90 19.92
N LEU A 337 -13.79 -4.01 20.62
CA LEU A 337 -13.71 -4.55 21.97
C LEU A 337 -12.60 -3.84 22.74
N TYR A 338 -12.99 -3.19 23.82
CA TYR A 338 -12.11 -2.41 24.67
C TYR A 338 -12.37 -2.72 26.14
N LEU A 339 -11.33 -2.68 26.96
CA LEU A 339 -11.41 -2.76 28.42
C LEU A 339 -10.71 -1.53 28.97
N LYS A 340 -11.41 -0.79 29.83
CA LYS A 340 -10.83 0.30 30.60
C LYS A 340 -11.34 0.21 32.03
N ASP A 341 -10.42 0.30 32.97
CA ASP A 341 -10.68 0.02 34.39
C ASP A 341 -11.39 -1.33 34.52
N ASP A 342 -12.57 -1.37 35.12
CA ASP A 342 -13.39 -2.59 35.28
C ASP A 342 -14.48 -2.74 34.22
N TYR A 343 -14.46 -1.98 33.12
CA TYR A 343 -15.55 -1.92 32.15
C TYR A 343 -15.14 -2.35 30.75
N ILE A 344 -15.83 -3.36 30.23
CA ILE A 344 -15.77 -3.77 28.83
C ILE A 344 -16.69 -2.84 28.03
N TYR A 345 -16.18 -2.15 27.03
CA TYR A 345 -16.96 -1.37 26.07
C TYR A 345 -17.18 -2.19 24.81
N VAL A 346 -18.44 -2.29 24.38
CA VAL A 346 -18.88 -3.18 23.30
C VAL A 346 -20.22 -2.73 22.71
N LEU A 347 -20.49 -3.07 21.45
CA LEU A 347 -21.85 -2.97 20.90
C LEU A 347 -22.76 -4.03 21.54
N ALA A 348 -23.99 -3.65 21.89
CA ALA A 348 -24.96 -4.61 22.42
C ALA A 348 -26.40 -4.29 22.01
N VAL A 349 -27.20 -5.35 21.94
CA VAL A 349 -28.66 -5.35 21.67
C VAL A 349 -29.37 -6.18 22.72
N ASP A 350 -30.47 -5.66 23.26
CA ASP A 350 -31.34 -6.39 24.18
C ASP A 350 -32.28 -7.34 23.40
N LYS A 351 -31.97 -8.65 23.43
CA LYS A 351 -32.77 -9.67 22.73
C LYS A 351 -34.02 -10.10 23.50
N SER A 352 -34.30 -9.51 24.66
CA SER A 352 -35.58 -9.70 25.35
C SER A 352 -36.72 -8.86 24.74
N LYS A 353 -36.38 -7.86 23.92
CA LYS A 353 -37.34 -6.95 23.25
C LYS A 353 -37.68 -7.40 21.84
N ASP A 354 -38.87 -7.01 21.38
CA ASP A 354 -39.32 -7.21 19.99
C ASP A 354 -38.56 -6.32 19.00
N THR A 355 -38.14 -5.13 19.46
CA THR A 355 -37.35 -4.18 18.67
C THR A 355 -36.23 -3.61 19.53
N ASP A 356 -35.03 -3.57 18.96
CA ASP A 356 -33.86 -2.88 19.49
C ASP A 356 -32.75 -2.85 18.43
N GLU A 357 -31.74 -2.03 18.62
CA GLU A 357 -30.62 -1.86 17.69
C GLU A 357 -29.32 -1.63 18.43
N SER A 358 -28.21 -1.91 17.75
CA SER A 358 -26.89 -1.90 18.38
C SER A 358 -26.48 -0.50 18.82
N ARG A 359 -26.20 -0.39 20.12
CA ARG A 359 -25.64 0.80 20.75
C ARG A 359 -24.43 0.43 21.57
N ILE A 360 -23.61 1.43 21.86
CA ILE A 360 -22.43 1.25 22.70
C ILE A 360 -22.88 1.08 24.16
N HIS A 361 -22.46 -0.03 24.76
CA HIS A 361 -22.68 -0.37 26.15
C HIS A 361 -21.35 -0.57 26.86
N ARG A 362 -21.39 -0.48 28.18
CA ARG A 362 -20.31 -0.93 29.06
C ARG A 362 -20.80 -2.04 29.99
N VAL A 363 -19.94 -3.01 30.24
CA VAL A 363 -20.20 -4.16 31.12
C VAL A 363 -19.15 -4.20 32.21
N ASN A 364 -19.57 -4.12 33.47
CA ASN A 364 -18.64 -4.25 34.60
C ASN A 364 -18.19 -5.72 34.73
N ILE A 365 -16.88 -5.96 34.77
CA ILE A 365 -16.33 -7.32 34.80
C ILE A 365 -16.54 -8.06 36.11
N HIS A 366 -16.81 -7.36 37.22
CA HIS A 366 -16.99 -7.95 38.55
C HIS A 366 -18.47 -8.16 38.88
N THR A 367 -19.32 -7.19 38.54
CA THR A 367 -20.76 -7.24 38.88
C THR A 367 -21.63 -7.79 37.75
N GLY A 368 -21.12 -7.80 36.52
CA GLY A 368 -21.91 -8.11 35.32
C GLY A 368 -22.96 -7.05 34.99
N GLU A 369 -22.90 -5.87 35.61
CA GLU A 369 -23.82 -4.77 35.30
C GLU A 369 -23.59 -4.27 33.86
N THR A 370 -24.64 -4.34 33.06
CA THR A 370 -24.67 -3.81 31.69
C THR A 370 -25.39 -2.47 31.69
N SER A 371 -24.71 -1.42 31.25
CA SER A 371 -25.28 -0.07 31.12
C SER A 371 -25.03 0.50 29.72
N ARG A 372 -26.02 1.22 29.20
CA ARG A 372 -25.92 1.92 27.92
C ARG A 372 -25.04 3.16 28.10
N VAL A 373 -24.16 3.41 27.13
CA VAL A 373 -23.29 4.58 27.10
C VAL A 373 -23.81 5.60 26.09
N SER A 374 -24.17 5.15 24.88
CA SER A 374 -24.71 6.00 23.80
C SER A 374 -26.20 5.74 23.58
N ASP A 375 -26.99 6.80 23.38
CA ASP A 375 -28.39 6.70 22.96
C ASP A 375 -28.52 6.52 21.44
N LEU A 376 -27.50 6.94 20.69
CA LEU A 376 -27.41 6.76 19.25
C LEU A 376 -26.99 5.33 18.87
N ARG A 377 -27.56 4.81 17.79
CA ARG A 377 -27.10 3.58 17.13
C ARG A 377 -25.63 3.73 16.72
N ALA A 378 -24.86 2.67 16.87
CA ALA A 378 -23.50 2.60 16.35
C ALA A 378 -23.29 1.27 15.60
N ASN A 379 -22.68 1.34 14.42
CA ASN A 379 -22.29 0.17 13.63
C ASN A 379 -20.87 -0.31 13.99
N SER A 380 -19.99 0.64 14.31
CA SER A 380 -18.64 0.44 14.84
C SER A 380 -18.24 1.63 15.69
N PHE A 381 -17.25 1.46 16.56
CA PHE A 381 -16.72 2.54 17.38
C PHE A 381 -15.23 2.33 17.68
N LYS A 382 -14.52 3.45 17.89
CA LYS A 382 -13.13 3.46 18.35
C LYS A 382 -13.03 4.21 19.67
N MET A 383 -12.22 3.68 20.57
CA MET A 383 -11.83 4.38 21.79
C MET A 383 -10.42 4.92 21.65
N ASP A 384 -10.24 6.17 22.03
CA ASP A 384 -8.94 6.82 22.14
C ASP A 384 -8.93 7.78 23.33
N GLY A 385 -7.99 7.54 24.26
CA GLY A 385 -7.96 8.19 25.57
C GLY A 385 -9.26 8.03 26.36
N GLU A 386 -9.89 9.17 26.69
CA GLU A 386 -11.15 9.25 27.43
C GLU A 386 -12.38 9.46 26.52
N ASN A 387 -12.23 9.22 25.21
CA ASN A 387 -13.30 9.47 24.24
C ASN A 387 -13.65 8.21 23.44
N ILE A 388 -14.93 8.12 23.09
CA ILE A 388 -15.51 7.17 22.16
C ILE A 388 -15.88 7.93 20.89
N TYR A 389 -15.49 7.40 19.73
CA TYR A 389 -15.79 7.92 18.41
C TYR A 389 -16.56 6.87 17.61
N PHE A 390 -17.63 7.28 16.93
CA PHE A 390 -18.47 6.33 16.20
C PHE A 390 -19.29 7.02 15.12
N ILE A 391 -19.76 6.21 14.17
CA ILE A 391 -20.68 6.67 13.12
C ILE A 391 -22.11 6.30 13.53
N SER A 392 -23.03 7.27 13.42
CA SER A 392 -24.46 7.04 13.53
C SER A 392 -25.17 7.73 12.37
N GLU A 393 -25.99 6.99 11.63
CA GLU A 393 -26.76 7.51 10.50
C GLU A 393 -25.95 8.22 9.38
N GLY A 394 -24.66 7.91 9.25
CA GLY A 394 -23.76 8.58 8.29
C GLY A 394 -23.13 9.87 8.82
N GLU A 395 -23.35 10.17 10.10
CA GLU A 395 -22.77 11.30 10.82
C GLU A 395 -21.73 10.79 11.83
N LEU A 396 -20.69 11.60 12.07
CA LEU A 396 -19.60 11.26 12.98
C LEU A 396 -19.84 11.89 14.36
N TYR A 397 -19.70 11.09 15.41
CA TYR A 397 -19.89 11.53 16.79
C TYR A 397 -18.67 11.22 17.64
N ARG A 398 -18.50 12.04 18.70
CA ARG A 398 -17.59 11.84 19.81
C ARG A 398 -18.36 11.96 21.12
N MET A 399 -18.02 11.16 22.12
CA MET A 399 -18.51 11.32 23.48
C MET A 399 -17.46 10.89 24.52
N PRO A 400 -17.54 11.39 25.77
CA PRO A 400 -16.69 10.88 26.85
C PRO A 400 -17.07 9.45 27.25
N ILE A 401 -16.08 8.66 27.67
CA ILE A 401 -16.29 7.24 28.06
C ILE A 401 -17.17 7.06 29.31
N ASP A 402 -17.25 8.08 30.16
CA ASP A 402 -18.03 8.10 31.41
C ASP A 402 -19.48 8.57 31.18
N GLY A 403 -19.83 8.85 29.92
CA GLY A 403 -21.07 9.51 29.56
C GLY A 403 -20.91 11.04 29.49
N GLY A 404 -22.02 11.74 29.27
CA GLY A 404 -22.02 13.21 29.09
C GLY A 404 -22.60 13.68 27.75
N GLY A 405 -23.14 12.76 26.94
CA GLY A 405 -23.82 13.04 25.69
C GLY A 405 -22.92 13.03 24.46
N GLU A 406 -23.56 12.89 23.30
CA GLU A 406 -22.93 12.80 21.99
C GLU A 406 -22.71 14.18 21.39
N SER A 407 -21.48 14.45 20.92
CA SER A 407 -21.13 15.65 20.16
C SER A 407 -20.86 15.27 18.71
N ARG A 408 -21.62 15.84 17.78
CA ARG A 408 -21.36 15.68 16.35
C ARG A 408 -20.03 16.35 15.98
N LEU A 409 -19.19 15.66 15.22
CA LEU A 409 -17.97 16.20 14.65
C LEU A 409 -18.26 16.76 13.25
N GLU A 410 -17.55 17.83 12.88
CA GLU A 410 -17.66 18.42 11.55
C GLU A 410 -17.04 17.49 10.49
N THR A 411 -17.80 17.22 9.44
CA THR A 411 -17.38 16.40 8.30
C THR A 411 -17.75 17.07 6.98
N THR A 412 -16.95 16.80 5.96
CA THR A 412 -17.26 17.09 4.55
C THR A 412 -18.24 16.04 4.04
N GLY A 413 -19.53 16.30 4.25
CA GLY A 413 -20.61 15.40 3.85
C GLY A 413 -20.72 14.13 4.72
N PRO A 414 -21.59 13.17 4.31
CA PRO A 414 -21.82 11.96 5.08
C PRO A 414 -20.60 11.02 5.06
N VAL A 415 -20.42 10.30 6.16
CA VAL A 415 -19.35 9.31 6.35
C VAL A 415 -19.78 7.95 5.80
N SER A 416 -18.88 7.30 5.06
CA SER A 416 -19.07 5.94 4.56
C SER A 416 -19.15 4.95 5.71
N ARG A 417 -20.09 3.99 5.63
CA ARG A 417 -20.19 2.86 6.56
C ARG A 417 -19.42 1.63 6.08
N GLU A 418 -18.82 1.69 4.89
CA GLU A 418 -18.03 0.59 4.33
C GLU A 418 -16.61 0.55 4.91
N PHE A 419 -16.18 1.66 5.52
CA PHE A 419 -14.86 1.81 6.13
C PHE A 419 -14.98 2.09 7.62
N ASP A 420 -14.16 1.41 8.42
CA ASP A 420 -13.97 1.77 9.82
C ASP A 420 -13.24 3.11 9.92
N ILE A 421 -13.77 4.02 10.76
CA ILE A 421 -13.03 5.23 11.14
C ILE A 421 -11.72 4.85 11.84
N GLN A 422 -10.72 5.70 11.69
CA GLN A 422 -9.47 5.60 12.42
C GLN A 422 -9.29 6.82 13.32
N VAL A 423 -8.77 6.61 14.52
CA VAL A 423 -8.50 7.67 15.49
C VAL A 423 -7.05 7.57 15.94
N LEU A 424 -6.27 8.63 15.68
CA LEU A 424 -4.86 8.72 16.02
C LEU A 424 -4.64 9.98 16.86
N ASP A 425 -4.33 9.80 18.15
CA ASP A 425 -4.12 10.90 19.12
C ASP A 425 -5.24 11.97 19.05
N GLY A 426 -6.49 11.51 19.05
CA GLY A 426 -7.71 12.31 18.99
C GLY A 426 -8.08 12.83 17.60
N ALA A 427 -7.21 12.72 16.60
CA ALA A 427 -7.53 13.05 15.21
C ALA A 427 -8.34 11.91 14.56
N VAL A 428 -9.52 12.24 14.03
CA VAL A 428 -10.41 11.26 13.40
C VAL A 428 -10.29 11.33 11.88
N TYR A 429 -10.05 10.18 11.27
CA TYR A 429 -9.97 10.00 9.83
C TYR A 429 -11.10 9.11 9.34
N TYR A 430 -11.71 9.49 8.24
CA TYR A 430 -12.88 8.82 7.69
C TYR A 430 -12.91 8.88 6.17
N VAL A 431 -13.71 8.00 5.56
CA VAL A 431 -13.94 7.98 4.11
C VAL A 431 -15.30 8.61 3.81
N GLY A 432 -15.37 9.54 2.86
CA GLY A 432 -16.62 10.17 2.43
C GLY A 432 -17.54 9.18 1.71
N SER A 433 -18.85 9.23 1.97
CA SER A 433 -19.80 8.24 1.42
C SER A 433 -20.14 8.45 -0.06
N LYS A 434 -19.80 9.60 -0.64
CA LYS A 434 -20.20 9.99 -2.01
C LYS A 434 -19.06 9.85 -3.01
N ASP A 435 -17.86 10.16 -2.57
CA ASP A 435 -16.64 10.23 -3.38
C ASP A 435 -15.64 9.12 -3.04
N ASN A 436 -15.84 8.41 -1.92
CA ASN A 436 -14.88 7.47 -1.33
C ASN A 436 -13.50 8.09 -1.08
N GLU A 437 -13.41 9.41 -0.91
CA GLU A 437 -12.14 10.06 -0.62
C GLU A 437 -11.83 10.07 0.88
N LEU A 438 -10.55 10.23 1.22
CA LEU A 438 -10.07 10.24 2.60
C LEU A 438 -10.10 11.65 3.19
N TYR A 439 -10.70 11.80 4.36
CA TYR A 439 -10.81 13.07 5.08
C TYR A 439 -10.34 12.97 6.52
N LYS A 440 -9.95 14.11 7.08
CA LYS A 440 -9.83 14.33 8.52
C LYS A 440 -11.05 15.11 9.01
N ALA A 441 -11.63 14.72 10.14
CA ALA A 441 -12.73 15.47 10.74
C ALA A 441 -12.30 16.91 11.08
N GLY A 442 -13.18 17.87 10.79
CA GLY A 442 -12.90 19.31 10.93
C GLY A 442 -12.12 19.93 9.76
N THR A 443 -11.91 19.22 8.64
CA THR A 443 -11.31 19.78 7.42
C THR A 443 -12.25 19.63 6.22
N ASP A 444 -12.22 20.59 5.31
CA ASP A 444 -13.03 20.64 4.08
C ASP A 444 -12.35 20.02 2.84
N GLN A 445 -11.06 19.68 2.96
CA GLN A 445 -10.26 19.11 1.89
C GLN A 445 -9.95 17.63 2.10
N SER A 446 -10.02 16.89 1.01
CA SER A 446 -9.55 15.52 0.93
C SER A 446 -8.03 15.46 1.12
N LEU A 447 -7.56 14.44 1.83
CA LEU A 447 -6.13 14.17 2.04
C LEU A 447 -5.45 13.56 0.81
N ASN A 448 -6.24 13.07 -0.16
CA ASN A 448 -5.77 12.63 -1.48
C ASN A 448 -6.86 12.93 -2.53
N PRO A 449 -6.98 14.19 -3.00
CA PRO A 449 -8.06 14.60 -3.91
C PRO A 449 -8.12 13.74 -5.17
N GLY A 450 -9.31 13.22 -5.51
CA GLY A 450 -9.53 12.29 -6.60
C GLY A 450 -9.12 10.84 -6.32
N GLY A 451 -8.52 10.56 -5.16
CA GLY A 451 -8.11 9.24 -4.73
C GLY A 451 -9.19 8.53 -3.91
N LYS A 452 -9.80 7.49 -4.49
CA LYS A 452 -10.79 6.66 -3.81
C LYS A 452 -10.12 5.65 -2.90
N ALA A 453 -10.43 5.68 -1.62
CA ALA A 453 -9.88 4.78 -0.61
C ALA A 453 -10.31 3.33 -0.87
N THR A 454 -9.37 2.40 -0.69
CA THR A 454 -9.60 0.94 -0.72
C THR A 454 -9.28 0.28 0.61
N GLY A 455 -8.60 0.98 1.52
CA GLY A 455 -8.24 0.47 2.82
C GLY A 455 -7.67 1.56 3.73
N LEU A 456 -7.95 1.41 5.02
CA LEU A 456 -7.58 2.37 6.05
C LEU A 456 -7.26 1.61 7.35
N LYS A 457 -6.10 1.87 7.97
CA LYS A 457 -5.77 1.35 9.30
C LYS A 457 -4.76 2.23 10.02
N ILE A 458 -4.69 2.10 11.35
CA ILE A 458 -3.57 2.61 12.14
C ILE A 458 -2.65 1.46 12.53
N GLU A 459 -1.34 1.68 12.40
CA GLU A 459 -0.33 0.74 12.90
C GLU A 459 0.89 1.53 13.37
N ASP A 460 1.37 1.22 14.58
CA ASP A 460 2.58 1.81 15.19
C ASP A 460 2.63 3.36 15.18
N GLY A 461 1.48 4.00 15.39
CA GLY A 461 1.37 5.48 15.43
C GLY A 461 1.28 6.15 14.06
N TYR A 462 1.08 5.38 12.99
CA TYR A 462 0.88 5.89 11.64
C TYR A 462 -0.49 5.52 11.09
N LEU A 463 -1.12 6.45 10.37
CA LEU A 463 -2.28 6.18 9.54
C LEU A 463 -1.82 5.68 8.17
N ILE A 464 -2.27 4.50 7.78
CA ILE A 464 -1.94 3.85 6.50
C ILE A 464 -3.21 3.81 5.64
N CYS A 465 -3.09 4.31 4.42
CA CYS A 465 -4.19 4.44 3.48
C CYS A 465 -3.81 3.83 2.14
N THR A 466 -4.71 3.05 1.54
CA THR A 466 -4.59 2.57 0.15
C THR A 466 -5.70 3.14 -0.71
N PHE A 467 -5.45 3.31 -1.99
CA PHE A 467 -6.39 3.92 -2.94
C PHE A 467 -6.48 3.16 -4.26
N GLU A 468 -7.56 3.37 -5.02
CA GLU A 468 -7.78 2.79 -6.34
C GLU A 468 -6.74 3.30 -7.37
N GLU A 469 -6.40 2.43 -8.32
CA GLU A 469 -5.54 2.78 -9.45
C GLU A 469 -6.38 3.48 -10.54
N GLU A 470 -6.53 4.80 -10.42
CA GLU A 470 -7.20 5.64 -11.42
C GLU A 470 -6.23 6.65 -12.05
N ASN A 471 -6.57 7.16 -13.23
CA ASN A 471 -5.74 8.11 -13.99
C ASN A 471 -5.51 9.44 -13.25
N ASN A 472 -6.47 9.86 -12.43
CA ASN A 472 -6.43 11.13 -11.71
C ASN A 472 -5.91 10.99 -10.26
N ASN A 473 -5.55 9.78 -9.83
CA ASN A 473 -5.01 9.53 -8.51
C ASN A 473 -3.50 9.24 -8.60
N PRO A 474 -2.63 10.17 -8.18
CA PRO A 474 -1.19 9.93 -8.23
C PRO A 474 -0.73 8.89 -7.20
N TYR A 475 -1.41 8.77 -6.06
CA TYR A 475 -0.94 8.02 -4.88
C TYR A 475 -1.87 6.86 -4.51
N ARG A 476 -1.32 5.63 -4.51
CA ARG A 476 -2.08 4.39 -4.24
C ARG A 476 -1.80 3.87 -2.84
N ILE A 477 -0.72 4.34 -2.23
CA ILE A 477 -0.42 4.18 -0.80
C ILE A 477 0.02 5.54 -0.26
N MET A 478 -0.55 5.96 0.86
CA MET A 478 -0.10 7.12 1.63
C MET A 478 -0.02 6.78 3.11
N ILE A 479 0.99 7.33 3.79
CA ILE A 479 1.18 7.15 5.22
C ILE A 479 1.33 8.52 5.87
N PHE A 480 0.56 8.71 6.95
CA PHE A 480 0.57 9.92 7.75
C PHE A 480 1.08 9.62 9.15
N ASN A 481 1.93 10.50 9.68
CA ASN A 481 2.33 10.42 11.09
C ASN A 481 1.24 10.98 12.02
N LYS A 482 1.46 10.92 13.32
CA LYS A 482 0.55 11.46 14.35
C LYS A 482 0.19 12.94 14.20
N ASP A 483 1.07 13.74 13.58
CA ASP A 483 0.81 15.17 13.33
C ASP A 483 -0.11 15.37 12.09
N GLY A 484 -0.49 14.29 11.41
CA GLY A 484 -1.27 14.31 10.16
C GLY A 484 -0.43 14.70 8.94
N LYS A 485 0.90 14.65 9.02
CA LYS A 485 1.78 14.94 7.88
C LYS A 485 2.03 13.68 7.08
N VAL A 486 2.01 13.82 5.74
CA VAL A 486 2.43 12.75 4.83
C VAL A 486 3.92 12.50 5.03
N VAL A 487 4.26 11.28 5.45
CA VAL A 487 5.65 10.82 5.61
C VAL A 487 6.06 9.86 4.49
N PHE A 488 5.10 9.22 3.82
CA PHE A 488 5.36 8.36 2.67
C PHE A 488 4.19 8.40 1.70
N LYS A 489 4.51 8.39 0.39
CA LYS A 489 3.53 8.26 -0.69
C LYS A 489 4.15 7.58 -1.91
N THR A 490 3.43 6.66 -2.52
CA THR A 490 3.87 5.93 -3.72
C THR A 490 2.70 5.68 -4.66
N SER A 491 3.03 5.46 -5.93
CA SER A 491 2.09 4.97 -6.94
C SER A 491 1.95 3.45 -6.93
N ASP A 492 2.78 2.73 -6.17
CA ASP A 492 2.69 1.28 -6.07
C ASP A 492 1.34 0.87 -5.47
N VAL A 493 0.78 -0.21 -5.99
CA VAL A 493 -0.47 -0.79 -5.48
C VAL A 493 -0.13 -1.86 -4.46
N ALA A 494 -0.77 -1.83 -3.31
CA ALA A 494 -0.70 -2.89 -2.30
C ALA A 494 -2.07 -3.06 -1.64
N HIS A 495 -2.36 -4.27 -1.17
CA HIS A 495 -3.52 -4.49 -0.31
C HIS A 495 -3.20 -4.03 1.12
N ILE A 496 -4.15 -3.40 1.82
CA ILE A 496 -3.93 -2.81 3.15
C ILE A 496 -3.39 -3.81 4.19
N THR A 497 -3.75 -5.10 4.06
CA THR A 497 -3.25 -6.17 4.95
C THR A 497 -1.81 -6.61 4.63
N GLY A 498 -1.29 -6.25 3.46
CA GLY A 498 0.08 -6.50 3.04
C GLY A 498 1.02 -5.32 3.30
N ILE A 499 0.58 -4.31 4.03
CA ILE A 499 1.39 -3.16 4.47
C ILE A 499 1.62 -3.29 5.98
N SER A 500 2.83 -3.09 6.45
CA SER A 500 3.17 -3.06 7.88
C SER A 500 4.09 -1.89 8.20
N VAL A 501 3.92 -1.31 9.39
CA VAL A 501 4.83 -0.34 9.97
C VAL A 501 5.26 -0.84 11.34
N GLU A 502 6.56 -0.97 11.57
CA GLU A 502 7.12 -1.50 12.81
C GLU A 502 8.41 -0.74 13.16
N ASN A 503 8.43 -0.10 14.34
CA ASN A 503 9.55 0.71 14.82
C ASN A 503 9.96 1.80 13.82
N GLY A 504 8.97 2.47 13.22
CA GLY A 504 9.21 3.50 12.20
C GLY A 504 9.69 2.98 10.85
N ARG A 505 9.70 1.66 10.61
CA ARG A 505 10.03 1.07 9.30
C ARG A 505 8.77 0.58 8.61
N LEU A 506 8.51 1.07 7.41
CA LEU A 506 7.48 0.58 6.49
C LEU A 506 7.98 -0.64 5.74
N SER A 507 7.13 -1.64 5.59
CA SER A 507 7.28 -2.72 4.62
C SER A 507 5.95 -3.05 3.94
N TYR A 508 5.96 -3.31 2.63
CA TYR A 508 4.75 -3.71 1.90
C TYR A 508 5.00 -4.67 0.75
N VAL A 509 3.97 -5.44 0.39
CA VAL A 509 3.94 -6.30 -0.80
C VAL A 509 3.30 -5.56 -1.97
N GLU A 510 4.05 -5.29 -3.03
CA GLU A 510 3.52 -4.71 -4.26
C GLU A 510 2.65 -5.73 -5.01
N SER A 511 1.39 -5.39 -5.30
CA SER A 511 0.41 -6.28 -5.93
C SER A 511 0.85 -6.79 -7.30
N THR A 512 1.44 -5.93 -8.14
CA THR A 512 1.78 -6.25 -9.54
C THR A 512 2.97 -7.20 -9.65
N SER A 513 4.07 -6.89 -8.99
CA SER A 513 5.30 -7.69 -9.08
C SER A 513 5.42 -8.76 -7.99
N LYS A 514 4.62 -8.65 -6.92
CA LYS A 514 4.75 -9.41 -5.68
C LYS A 514 6.08 -9.20 -4.97
N ASN A 515 6.86 -8.19 -5.37
CA ASN A 515 8.06 -7.80 -4.64
C ASN A 515 7.68 -7.19 -3.29
N ILE A 516 8.57 -7.34 -2.33
CA ILE A 516 8.44 -6.72 -1.02
C ILE A 516 9.40 -5.55 -0.99
N TYR A 517 8.90 -4.40 -0.59
CA TYR A 517 9.72 -3.21 -0.40
C TYR A 517 9.67 -2.75 1.05
N SER A 518 10.74 -2.11 1.50
CA SER A 518 10.82 -1.51 2.82
C SER A 518 11.59 -0.20 2.81
N THR A 519 11.33 0.65 3.80
CA THR A 519 11.96 1.95 3.96
C THR A 519 11.64 2.54 5.34
N ASP A 520 12.45 3.47 5.83
CA ASP A 520 12.25 4.12 7.14
C ASP A 520 11.37 5.38 6.98
N LEU A 521 10.46 5.63 7.93
CA LEU A 521 9.45 6.70 7.91
C LEU A 521 9.84 7.96 8.70
#